data_AF-B9NW02-F1
#
_entry.id   AF-B9NW02-F1
#
_cell.length_a   1.000
_cell.length_b   1.000
_cell.length_c   1.000
_cell.angle_alpha   90.00
_cell.angle_beta   90.00
_cell.angle_gamma   90.00
#
_symmetry.space_group_name_H-M   'P 1'
#
loop_
_entity.id
_entity.type
_entity.pdbx_description
1 polymer ?
#
loop_
_entity_poly.entity_id
_entity_poly.type
_entity_poly.pdbx_seq_one_letter_code
_entity_poly.pdbx_strand_id
1 'polypeptide(L)' 'MITVCAAIVLLYLSRFWIFDLWGRPGLFGLRSLPPGGNLVARWVRGTPLAQFDLIIWVCGVFLVLTWLEKLYHQLTHKDA' A
#
# COMPACT_ATOMS: atom_id res chain seq x y z
N MET A 1 -13.05 -7.85 -9.37
CA MET A 1 -12.71 -8.26 -7.98
C MET A 1 -11.26 -7.98 -7.60
N ILE A 2 -10.26 -8.32 -8.43
CA ILE A 2 -8.82 -8.14 -8.15
C ILE A 2 -8.46 -6.68 -7.81
N THR A 3 -9.04 -5.72 -8.55
CA THR A 3 -8.84 -4.27 -8.34
C THR A 3 -9.30 -3.79 -6.97
N VAL A 4 -10.42 -4.32 -6.48
CA VAL A 4 -10.97 -3.98 -5.17
C VAL A 4 -10.10 -4.54 -4.05
N CYS A 5 -9.60 -5.78 -4.19
CA CYS A 5 -8.65 -6.36 -3.24
C CYS A 5 -7.33 -5.57 -3.18
N ALA A 6 -6.78 -5.18 -4.33
CA ALA A 6 -5.58 -4.36 -4.39
C ALA A 6 -5.80 -2.97 -3.77
N ALA A 7 -6.95 -2.35 -4.01
CA ALA A 7 -7.32 -1.08 -3.39
C ALA A 7 -7.44 -1.21 -1.86
N ILE A 8 -8.01 -2.30 -1.34
CA ILE A 8 -8.09 -2.59 0.10
C ILE A 8 -6.68 -2.76 0.70
N VAL A 9 -5.77 -3.46 0.03
CA VAL A 9 -4.38 -3.62 0.47
C VAL A 9 -3.63 -2.28 0.45
N LEU A 10 -3.78 -1.49 -0.61
CA LEU A 10 -3.16 -0.16 -0.72
C LEU A 10 -3.71 0.81 0.32
N LEU A 11 -5.01 0.75 0.61
CA LEU A 11 -5.62 1.47 1.73
C LEU A 11 -5.06 0.99 3.06
N TYR A 12 -4.85 -0.31 3.24
CA TYR A 12 -4.28 -0.87 4.46
C TYR A 12 -2.85 -0.38 4.72
N LEU A 13 -2.01 -0.31 3.69
CA LEU A 13 -0.64 0.20 3.82
C LEU A 13 -0.55 1.75 3.87
N SER A 14 -1.63 2.45 3.50
CA SER A 14 -1.66 3.91 3.45
C SER A 14 -1.40 4.53 4.81
N ARG A 15 -0.56 5.57 4.83
CA ARG A 15 -0.28 6.40 6.01
C ARG A 15 -1.53 7.12 6.56
N PHE A 16 -2.59 7.25 5.77
CA PHE A 16 -3.81 8.01 6.11
C PHE A 16 -4.85 7.21 6.92
N TRP A 17 -4.43 6.26 7.77
CA TRP A 17 -5.34 5.72 8.79
C TRP A 17 -5.52 6.77 9.90
N ILE A 18 -6.50 7.66 9.70
CA ILE A 18 -6.96 8.62 10.72
C ILE A 18 -7.60 7.90 11.91
N PHE A 19 -8.11 6.69 11.69
CA PHE A 19 -8.80 5.89 12.67
C PHE A 19 -7.87 4.81 13.22
N ASP A 20 -7.69 4.78 14.55
CA ASP A 20 -6.98 3.72 15.30
C ASP A 20 -7.84 2.44 15.36
N LEU A 21 -8.28 1.97 14.19
CA LEU A 21 -9.19 0.86 13.99
C LEU A 21 -8.49 -0.51 14.11
N TRP A 22 -7.16 -0.53 14.28
CA TRP A 22 -6.36 -1.75 14.36
C TRP A 22 -5.79 -1.92 15.75
N GLY A 23 -6.08 -3.07 16.37
CA GLY A 23 -5.57 -3.40 17.69
C GLY A 23 -4.04 -3.34 17.77
N ARG A 24 -3.55 -3.04 18.98
CA ARG A 24 -2.14 -2.85 19.34
C ARG A 24 -1.13 -3.90 18.88
N PRO A 25 -1.44 -5.19 18.58
CA PRO A 25 -0.39 -6.13 18.21
C PRO A 25 0.07 -6.09 16.73
N GLY A 26 -0.53 -5.27 15.85
CA GLY A 26 -0.18 -5.21 14.42
C GLY A 26 -0.88 -6.26 13.56
N LEU A 27 -0.69 -6.23 12.22
CA LEU A 27 -1.35 -7.17 11.29
C LEU A 27 -1.05 -8.62 11.71
N PHE A 28 -2.08 -9.44 11.97
CA PHE A 28 -1.93 -10.84 12.44
C PHE A 28 -1.04 -11.02 13.70
N GLY A 29 -0.79 -9.95 14.48
CA GLY A 29 0.10 -9.98 15.64
C GLY A 29 1.59 -9.79 15.34
N LEU A 30 1.94 -9.46 14.08
CA LEU A 30 3.31 -9.15 13.67
C LEU A 30 3.67 -7.71 14.08
N ARG A 31 4.51 -7.56 15.12
CA ARG A 31 5.03 -6.26 15.58
C ARG A 31 5.80 -5.47 14.51
N SER A 32 6.29 -6.15 13.48
CA SER A 32 6.99 -5.53 12.34
C SER A 32 6.05 -4.74 11.42
N LEU A 33 4.74 -5.04 11.43
CA LEU A 33 3.71 -4.31 10.69
C LEU A 33 2.85 -3.50 11.69
N PRO A 34 3.28 -2.27 12.05
CA PRO A 34 2.53 -1.46 12.98
C PRO A 34 1.16 -1.07 12.40
N PRO A 35 0.12 -0.99 13.23
CA PRO A 35 -1.25 -0.68 12.80
C PRO A 35 -1.44 0.74 12.23
N GLY A 36 -0.48 1.65 12.45
CA GLY A 36 -0.57 3.05 12.04
C GLY A 36 -0.03 3.36 10.63
N GLY A 37 0.20 2.34 9.79
CA GLY A 37 0.84 2.53 8.48
C GLY A 37 2.30 3.01 8.61
N ASN A 38 2.76 3.82 7.65
CA ASN A 38 4.09 4.43 7.67
C ASN A 38 5.26 3.43 7.43
N LEU A 39 4.98 2.31 6.77
CA LEU A 39 5.97 1.30 6.40
C LEU A 39 7.03 1.88 5.46
N VAL A 40 6.63 2.73 4.51
CA VAL A 40 7.57 3.43 3.63
C VAL A 40 8.42 4.42 4.41
N ALA A 41 7.85 5.20 5.34
CA ALA A 41 8.66 6.08 6.18
C ALA A 41 9.63 5.33 7.10
N ARG A 42 9.28 4.11 7.53
CA ARG A 42 10.20 3.22 8.26
C ARG A 42 11.30 2.68 7.34
N TRP A 43 10.94 2.31 6.11
CA TRP A 43 11.88 1.78 5.12
C TRP A 43 12.87 2.82 4.60
N VAL A 44 12.41 4.05 4.40
CA VAL A 44 13.21 5.19 3.93
C VAL A 44 13.92 5.90 5.09
N ARG A 45 13.68 5.49 6.34
CA ARG A 45 14.27 6.09 7.55
C ARG A 45 15.80 5.98 7.49
N GLY A 46 16.50 7.11 7.67
CA GLY A 46 17.97 7.17 7.60
C GLY A 46 18.53 7.51 6.22
N THR A 47 17.66 7.68 5.20
CA THR A 47 18.07 8.19 3.88
C THR A 47 17.62 9.65 3.71
N PRO A 48 18.30 10.45 2.86
CA PRO A 48 17.87 11.81 2.52
C PRO A 48 16.49 11.87 1.84
N LEU A 49 15.96 10.71 1.43
CA LEU A 49 14.66 10.55 0.79
C LEU A 49 13.50 10.49 1.80
N ALA A 50 13.76 10.46 3.11
CA ALA A 50 12.72 10.33 4.13
C ALA A 50 11.69 11.47 4.09
N GLN A 51 12.09 12.67 3.67
CA GLN A 51 11.19 13.82 3.45
C GLN A 51 10.20 13.60 2.29
N PHE A 52 10.53 12.72 1.35
CA PHE A 52 9.70 12.40 0.18
C PHE A 52 8.87 11.12 0.37
N ASP A 53 8.77 10.59 1.60
CA ASP A 53 7.97 9.41 1.94
C ASP A 53 6.57 9.43 1.30
N LEU A 54 5.87 10.57 1.39
CA LEU A 54 4.54 10.72 0.81
C LEU A 54 4.55 10.56 -0.72
N ILE A 55 5.54 11.16 -1.39
CA ILE A 55 5.67 11.11 -2.85
C ILE A 55 6.01 9.67 -3.27
N ILE A 56 6.94 9.02 -2.57
CA ILE A 56 7.32 7.62 -2.80
C ILE A 56 6.10 6.71 -2.62
N TRP A 57 5.30 6.95 -1.59
CA TRP A 57 4.05 6.23 -1.35
C TRP A 57 3.07 6.41 -2.52
N VAL A 58 2.74 7.66 -2.89
CA VAL A 58 1.80 7.96 -3.97
C VAL A 58 2.27 7.37 -5.30
N CYS A 59 3.54 7.52 -5.65
CA CYS A 59 4.12 6.91 -6.84
C CYS A 59 4.01 5.38 -6.82
N GLY A 60 4.29 4.75 -5.68
CA GLY A 60 4.15 3.30 -5.51
C GLY A 60 2.70 2.83 -5.68
N VAL A 61 1.74 3.53 -5.07
CA VAL A 61 0.31 3.24 -5.21
C VAL A 61 -0.13 3.35 -6.66
N PHE A 62 0.22 4.44 -7.33
CA PHE A 62 -0.11 4.66 -8.74
C PHE A 62 0.46 3.55 -9.63
N LEU A 63 1.73 3.20 -9.43
CA LEU A 63 2.41 2.19 -10.23
C LEU A 63 1.76 0.82 -10.06
N VAL A 64 1.41 0.43 -8.83
CA VAL A 64 0.68 -0.83 -8.57
C VAL A 64 -0.68 -0.81 -9.25
N LEU A 65 -1.45 0.28 -9.15
CA LEU A 65 -2.76 0.40 -9.79
C LEU A 65 -2.66 0.29 -11.32
N THR A 66 -1.72 1.02 -11.93
CA THR A 66 -1.50 0.97 -13.39
C THR A 66 -1.10 -0.43 -13.86
N TRP A 67 -0.23 -1.13 -13.12
CA TRP A 67 0.12 -2.51 -13.43
C TRP A 67 -1.05 -3.46 -13.29
N LEU A 68 -1.87 -3.26 -12.27
CA LEU A 68 -3.06 -4.08 -12.03
C LEU A 68 -4.10 -3.88 -13.14
N GLU A 69 -4.30 -2.63 -13.58
CA GLU A 69 -5.16 -2.28 -14.70
C GLU A 69 -4.67 -2.91 -16.00
N LYS A 70 -3.36 -2.84 -16.26
CA LYS A 70 -2.74 -3.50 -17.42
C LYS A 70 -2.92 -5.03 -17.38
N LEU A 71 -2.70 -5.65 -16.22
CA LEU A 71 -2.92 -7.08 -16.02
C LEU A 71 -4.39 -7.47 -16.22
N TYR A 72 -5.31 -6.68 -15.67
CA TYR A 72 -6.74 -6.88 -15.84
C TYR A 72 -7.14 -6.80 -17.32
N HIS A 73 -6.62 -5.81 -18.04
CA HIS A 73 -6.87 -5.64 -19.46
C HIS A 73 -6.30 -6.81 -20.28
N GLN A 74 -5.12 -7.32 -19.93
CA GLN A 74 -4.53 -8.50 -20.58
C GLN A 74 -5.32 -9.78 -20.30
N LEU A 75 -5.78 -9.99 -19.06
CA LEU A 75 -6.60 -11.15 -18.70
C LEU A 75 -7.96 -11.11 -19.41
N THR A 76 -8.65 -9.97 -19.33
CA THR A 76 -9.95 -9.79 -20.00
C THR A 76 -9.84 -9.93 -21.52
N HIS A 77 -8.74 -9.48 -22.13
CA HIS A 77 -8.54 -9.63 -23.57
C HIS A 77 -8.14 -11.05 -24.00
N LYS A 78 -7.60 -11.86 -23.08
CA LYS A 78 -7.27 -13.26 -23.34
C LYS A 78 -8.50 -14.18 -23.24
N ASP A 79 -9.54 -13.73 -22.54
CA ASP A 79 -10.79 -14.44 -22.35
C ASP A 79 -11.86 -14.11 -23.43
N ALA A 80 -11.51 -13.29 -24.42
CA ALA A 80 -12.35 -12.89 -25.57
C ALA A 80 -11.81 -13.47 -26.89
#